data_AF-A0A8T3X3Y9-F1
#
_entry.id   AF-A0A8T3X3Y9-F1
#
_cell.length_a   1.000
_cell.length_b   1.000
_cell.length_c   1.000
_cell.angle_alpha   90.00
_cell.angle_beta   90.00
_cell.angle_gamma   90.00
#
_symmetry.space_group_name_H-M   'P 1'
#
loop_
_entity.id
_entity.type
_entity.pdbx_description
1 polymer ?
#
loop_
_entity_poly.entity_id
_entity_poly.type
_entity_poly.pdbx_seq_one_letter_code
_entity_poly.pdbx_strand_id
1 'polypeptide(L)'
;MFFRIKKIKGKEYAYVVENEWRRRGSRQKVKEYIGRAYRFNLTNNVDFKQYHKIEDIQNYIESNEKNKIINDLVEWELFRFNVKKEDFLIDLTNTKIQKNKKNVALWINDGCMCSNTLKNLIEFKSEGDEQLDGYRLARAFVEAGIKVPQEVFVGLFGKIYK
;
A
#
# COMPACT_ATOMS: atom_id res chain seq x y z
N MET A 1 13.38 1.74 6.74
CA MET A 1 12.33 1.06 7.52
C MET A 1 11.89 -0.18 6.74
N PHE A 2 11.59 -1.29 7.41
CA PHE A 2 11.14 -2.53 6.76
C PHE A 2 9.99 -3.16 7.55
N PHE A 3 9.13 -3.89 6.88
CA PHE A 3 8.12 -4.72 7.54
C PHE A 3 8.67 -6.10 7.82
N ARG A 4 8.42 -6.62 9.03
CA ARG A 4 8.79 -7.97 9.45
C ARG A 4 7.58 -8.71 9.97
N ILE A 5 7.39 -9.93 9.48
CA ILE A 5 6.40 -10.87 9.99
C ILE A 5 7.03 -11.77 11.05
N LYS A 6 6.34 -11.95 12.19
CA LYS A 6 6.68 -12.94 13.20
C LYS A 6 5.52 -13.90 13.42
N LYS A 7 5.83 -15.19 13.56
CA LYS A 7 4.84 -16.23 13.90
C LYS A 7 4.85 -16.48 15.40
N ILE A 8 3.72 -16.27 16.07
CA ILE A 8 3.54 -16.46 17.52
C ILE A 8 2.29 -17.32 17.71
N LYS A 9 2.44 -18.48 18.35
CA LYS A 9 1.33 -19.44 18.58
C LYS A 9 0.51 -19.73 17.31
N GLY A 10 1.20 -19.97 16.20
CA GLY A 10 0.58 -20.26 14.90
C GLY A 10 0.01 -19.06 14.14
N LYS A 11 -0.01 -17.86 14.72
CA LYS A 11 -0.55 -16.64 14.10
C LYS A 11 0.59 -15.72 13.65
N GLU A 12 0.39 -15.03 12.53
CA GLU A 12 1.35 -14.07 11.99
C GLU A 12 1.05 -12.64 12.46
N TYR A 13 2.10 -11.89 12.74
CA TYR A 13 2.04 -10.53 13.26
C TYR A 13 3.06 -9.64 12.55
N ALA A 14 2.62 -8.46 12.14
CA ALA A 14 3.42 -7.48 11.42
C ALA A 14 4.04 -6.45 12.38
N TYR A 15 5.31 -6.17 12.14
CA TYR A 15 6.08 -5.18 12.86
C TYR A 15 6.84 -4.29 11.89
N VAL A 16 6.97 -3.02 12.24
CA VAL A 16 7.91 -2.12 11.63
C VAL A 16 9.26 -2.28 12.32
N VAL A 17 10.31 -2.47 11.54
CA VAL A 17 11.68 -2.59 12.03
C VAL A 17 12.62 -1.62 11.33
N GLU A 18 13.69 -1.25 12.03
CA GLU A 18 14.82 -0.52 11.49
C GLU A 18 16.12 -1.27 11.77
N ASN A 19 17.15 -1.00 10.96
CA ASN A 19 18.49 -1.48 11.23
C ASN A 19 19.20 -0.49 12.17
N GLU A 20 19.83 -1.03 13.20
CA GLU A 20 20.66 -0.31 14.18
C GLU A 20 22.07 -0.92 14.12
N TRP A 21 23.09 -0.11 13.80
CA TRP A 21 24.48 -0.55 13.79
C TRP A 21 25.05 -0.59 15.21
N ARG A 22 25.65 -1.71 15.62
CA ARG A 22 26.36 -1.86 16.89
C ARG A 22 27.80 -2.30 16.64
N ARG A 23 28.66 -2.22 17.68
CA ARG A 23 30.08 -2.63 17.61
C ARG A 23 30.32 -4.03 17.03
N ARG A 24 29.38 -4.97 17.19
CA ARG A 24 29.49 -6.36 16.69
C ARG A 24 28.69 -6.63 15.41
N GLY A 25 28.16 -5.59 14.75
CA GLY A 25 27.35 -5.70 13.53
C GLY A 25 25.97 -5.06 13.64
N SER A 26 25.18 -5.17 12.57
CA SER A 26 23.82 -4.63 12.52
C SER A 26 22.84 -5.52 13.29
N ARG A 27 21.89 -4.88 13.97
CA ARG A 27 20.73 -5.54 14.61
C ARG A 27 19.45 -4.87 14.11
N GLN A 28 18.35 -5.62 14.11
CA GLN A 28 17.03 -5.05 13.86
C GLN A 28 16.37 -4.63 15.17
N LYS A 29 15.93 -3.37 15.23
CA LYS A 29 15.13 -2.82 16.32
C LYS A 29 13.68 -2.74 15.87
N VAL A 30 12.76 -3.25 16.69
CA VAL A 30 11.32 -3.08 16.46
C VAL A 30 10.95 -1.64 16.79
N LYS A 31 10.37 -0.93 15.83
CA LYS A 31 9.87 0.44 16.00
C LYS A 31 8.40 0.45 16.39
N GLU A 32 7.61 -0.40 15.75
CA GLU A 32 6.16 -0.38 15.91
C GLU A 32 5.58 -1.78 15.71
N TYR A 33 4.52 -2.08 16.46
CA TYR A 33 3.66 -3.24 16.22
C TYR A 33 2.45 -2.78 15.39
N ILE A 34 2.27 -3.36 14.21
CA ILE A 34 1.19 -2.97 13.29
C ILE A 34 -0.10 -3.70 13.62
N GLY A 35 -0.02 -5.02 13.84
CA GLY A 35 -1.21 -5.83 14.03
C GLY A 35 -1.02 -7.28 13.62
N ARG A 36 -2.13 -8.04 13.64
CA ARG A 36 -2.17 -9.39 13.07
C ARG A 36 -2.05 -9.28 11.55
N ALA A 37 -1.20 -10.11 10.97
CA ALA A 37 -1.02 -10.18 9.52
C ALA A 37 -1.93 -11.26 8.92
N TYR A 38 -2.52 -10.94 7.77
CA TYR A 38 -3.31 -11.85 6.95
C TYR A 38 -2.69 -11.90 5.57
N ARG A 39 -2.25 -13.07 5.13
CA ARG A 39 -1.70 -13.29 3.79
C ARG A 39 -2.82 -13.69 2.84
N PHE A 40 -2.79 -13.10 1.66
CA PHE A 40 -3.73 -13.40 0.58
C PHE A 40 -2.95 -13.86 -0.65
N ASN A 41 -3.56 -14.76 -1.41
CA ASN A 41 -3.04 -15.19 -2.70
C ASN A 41 -3.84 -14.50 -3.81
N LEU A 42 -3.18 -14.21 -4.93
CA LEU A 42 -3.84 -13.65 -6.10
C LEU A 42 -4.95 -14.62 -6.54
N THR A 43 -6.18 -14.11 -6.61
CA THR A 43 -7.36 -14.91 -6.97
C THR A 43 -7.93 -14.47 -8.31
N ASN A 44 -8.00 -13.16 -8.55
CA ASN A 44 -8.52 -12.59 -9.78
C ASN A 44 -7.40 -11.90 -10.55
N ASN A 45 -7.15 -12.33 -11.79
CA ASN A 45 -6.18 -11.71 -12.68
C ASN A 45 -6.89 -10.80 -13.69
N VAL A 46 -7.46 -9.70 -13.19
CA VAL A 46 -8.16 -8.69 -14.00
C VAL A 46 -7.28 -7.44 -14.08
N ASP A 47 -7.15 -6.88 -15.27
CA ASP A 47 -6.39 -5.66 -15.47
C ASP A 47 -7.11 -4.43 -14.88
N PHE A 48 -6.35 -3.39 -14.52
CA PHE A 48 -6.91 -2.17 -13.92
C PHE A 48 -7.92 -1.49 -14.86
N LYS A 49 -7.61 -1.39 -16.16
CA LYS A 49 -8.52 -0.80 -17.17
C LYS A 49 -9.84 -1.57 -17.22
N GLN A 50 -9.77 -2.90 -17.21
CA GLN A 50 -10.94 -3.77 -17.28
C GLN A 50 -11.81 -3.68 -16.02
N TYR A 51 -11.18 -3.64 -14.84
CA TYR A 51 -11.89 -3.58 -13.57
C TYR A 51 -12.71 -2.30 -13.41
N HIS A 52 -12.10 -1.15 -13.73
CA HIS A 52 -12.76 0.17 -13.65
C HIS A 52 -13.50 0.57 -14.92
N LYS A 53 -13.51 -0.28 -15.95
CA LYS A 53 -14.12 -0.02 -17.27
C LYS A 53 -13.62 1.29 -17.89
N ILE A 54 -12.31 1.49 -17.83
CA ILE A 54 -11.65 2.68 -18.36
C ILE A 54 -11.37 2.45 -19.84
N GLU A 55 -12.01 3.25 -20.70
CA GLU A 55 -11.74 3.24 -22.14
C GLU A 55 -10.42 3.94 -22.47
N ASP A 56 -10.16 5.09 -21.84
CA ASP A 56 -8.95 5.89 -22.02
C ASP A 56 -8.35 6.29 -20.67
N ILE A 57 -7.10 5.85 -20.44
CA ILE A 57 -6.37 6.16 -19.21
C ILE A 57 -6.02 7.63 -19.09
N GLN A 58 -5.70 8.32 -20.19
CA GLN A 58 -5.29 9.73 -20.11
C GLN A 58 -6.46 10.57 -19.62
N ASN A 59 -7.62 10.40 -20.26
CA ASN A 59 -8.88 11.03 -19.85
C ASN A 59 -9.27 10.67 -18.41
N TYR A 60 -9.10 9.40 -18.01
CA TYR A 60 -9.33 8.99 -16.62
C TYR A 60 -8.40 9.72 -15.64
N ILE A 61 -7.11 9.82 -15.93
CA ILE A 61 -6.16 10.50 -15.05
C ILE A 61 -6.53 11.98 -14.95
N GLU A 62 -6.75 12.66 -16.08
CA GLU A 62 -7.06 14.09 -16.12
C GLU A 62 -8.32 14.45 -15.34
N SER A 63 -9.40 13.69 -15.53
CA SER A 63 -10.70 13.92 -14.90
C SER A 63 -10.78 13.59 -13.41
N ASN A 64 -9.85 12.78 -12.87
CA ASN A 64 -9.90 12.33 -11.48
C ASN A 64 -8.83 12.98 -10.59
N GLU A 65 -9.17 13.20 -9.33
CA GLU A 65 -8.23 13.67 -8.32
C GLU A 65 -7.24 12.56 -7.91
N LYS A 66 -6.04 12.95 -7.48
CA LYS A 66 -4.99 12.05 -6.97
C LYS A 66 -5.54 11.01 -5.99
N ASN A 67 -6.29 11.47 -4.98
CA ASN A 67 -6.79 10.58 -3.91
C ASN A 67 -7.79 9.56 -4.44
N LYS A 68 -8.61 9.94 -5.42
CA LYS A 68 -9.55 9.02 -6.07
C LYS A 68 -8.80 7.93 -6.84
N ILE A 69 -7.77 8.30 -7.61
CA ILE A 69 -6.94 7.32 -8.34
C ILE A 69 -6.26 6.34 -7.39
N ILE A 70 -5.72 6.82 -6.26
CA ILE A 70 -5.11 5.96 -5.23
C ILE A 70 -6.16 5.01 -4.64
N ASN A 71 -7.35 5.51 -4.33
CA ASN A 71 -8.43 4.67 -3.80
C ASN A 71 -8.84 3.59 -4.81
N ASP A 72 -9.01 3.95 -6.07
CA ASP A 72 -9.35 3.03 -7.16
C ASP A 72 -8.30 1.91 -7.31
N LEU A 73 -7.00 2.23 -7.16
CA LEU A 73 -5.91 1.26 -7.15
C LEU A 73 -5.97 0.33 -5.92
N VAL A 74 -6.27 0.87 -4.74
CA VAL A 74 -6.44 0.07 -3.52
C VAL A 74 -7.61 -0.90 -3.68
N GLU A 75 -8.76 -0.41 -4.16
CA GLU A 75 -9.95 -1.24 -4.37
C GLU A 75 -9.71 -2.34 -5.39
N TRP A 76 -9.02 -2.02 -6.50
CA TRP A 76 -8.63 -3.01 -7.50
C TRP A 76 -7.74 -4.10 -6.90
N GLU A 77 -6.73 -3.75 -6.10
CA GLU A 77 -5.86 -4.75 -5.46
C GLU A 77 -6.60 -5.59 -4.42
N LEU A 78 -7.49 -5.00 -3.61
CA LEU A 78 -8.33 -5.76 -2.69
C LEU A 78 -9.23 -6.76 -3.43
N PHE A 79 -9.79 -6.36 -4.58
CA PHE A 79 -10.56 -7.26 -5.44
C PHE A 79 -9.71 -8.40 -6.02
N ARG A 80 -8.51 -8.10 -6.52
CA ARG A 80 -7.57 -9.10 -7.07
C ARG A 80 -7.23 -10.20 -6.08
N PHE A 81 -7.11 -9.84 -4.80
CA PHE A 81 -6.77 -10.76 -3.71
C PHE A 81 -8.00 -11.29 -2.96
N ASN A 82 -9.21 -11.00 -3.46
CA ASN A 82 -10.48 -11.43 -2.87
C ASN A 82 -10.60 -11.07 -1.37
N VAL A 83 -10.14 -9.86 -1.02
CA VAL A 83 -10.26 -9.35 0.34
C VAL A 83 -11.68 -8.85 0.56
N LYS A 84 -12.43 -9.62 1.33
CA LYS A 84 -13.84 -9.36 1.66
C LYS A 84 -13.99 -8.15 2.59
N LYS A 85 -14.76 -7.15 2.18
CA LYS A 85 -15.09 -5.95 2.99
C LYS A 85 -15.91 -6.32 4.23
N GLU A 86 -16.55 -7.49 4.26
CA GLU A 86 -17.28 -8.00 5.44
C GLU A 86 -16.33 -8.49 6.54
N ASP A 87 -15.14 -8.97 6.16
CA ASP A 87 -14.13 -9.49 7.08
C ASP A 87 -13.24 -8.41 7.70
N PHE A 88 -13.12 -7.28 7.00
CA PHE A 88 -12.19 -6.20 7.30
C PHE A 88 -12.87 -4.84 7.12
N LEU A 89 -12.81 -4.01 8.16
CA LEU A 89 -13.16 -2.60 8.05
C LEU A 89 -11.99 -1.88 7.37
N ILE A 90 -12.19 -1.50 6.10
CA ILE A 90 -11.22 -0.76 5.30
C ILE A 90 -11.81 0.63 5.01
N ASP A 91 -11.29 1.62 5.72
CA ASP A 91 -11.68 3.03 5.57
C ASP A 91 -10.49 3.79 4.98
N LEU A 92 -10.56 4.08 3.68
CA LEU A 92 -9.49 4.76 2.95
C LEU A 92 -9.43 6.25 3.31
N THR A 93 -10.55 6.87 3.63
CA THR A 93 -10.63 8.29 4.04
C THR A 93 -9.87 8.52 5.34
N ASN A 94 -10.05 7.63 6.33
CA ASN A 94 -9.35 7.71 7.60
C ASN A 94 -8.06 6.86 7.64
N THR A 95 -7.70 6.20 6.54
CA THR A 95 -6.53 5.31 6.43
C THR A 95 -6.52 4.19 7.49
N LYS A 96 -7.67 3.57 7.76
CA LYS A 96 -7.84 2.54 8.80
C LYS A 96 -8.12 1.18 8.18
N ILE A 97 -7.35 0.17 8.61
CA ILE A 97 -7.60 -1.23 8.29
C ILE A 97 -7.72 -2.02 9.60
N GLN A 98 -8.91 -2.55 9.87
CA GLN A 98 -9.20 -3.23 11.11
C GLN A 98 -9.97 -4.54 10.91
N LYS A 99 -9.73 -5.50 11.80
CA LYS A 99 -10.60 -6.68 11.98
C LYS A 99 -10.98 -6.76 13.44
N ASN A 100 -12.28 -6.83 13.73
CA ASN A 100 -12.81 -6.86 15.10
C ASN A 100 -12.25 -5.73 15.99
N LYS A 101 -12.27 -4.49 15.47
CA LYS A 101 -11.76 -3.26 16.13
C LYS A 101 -10.24 -3.25 16.43
N LYS A 102 -9.48 -4.21 15.91
CA LYS A 102 -8.01 -4.26 16.06
C LYS A 102 -7.35 -3.95 14.73
N ASN A 103 -6.25 -3.20 14.77
CA ASN A 103 -5.43 -2.94 13.60
C ASN A 103 -4.86 -4.26 13.05
N VAL A 104 -4.84 -4.35 11.73
CA VAL A 104 -4.34 -5.51 11.00
C VAL A 104 -3.46 -5.07 9.84
N ALA A 105 -2.64 -6.00 9.38
CA ALA A 105 -1.87 -5.87 8.16
C ALA A 105 -2.39 -6.87 7.14
N LEU A 106 -2.69 -6.40 5.93
CA LEU A 106 -2.95 -7.27 4.80
C LEU A 106 -1.64 -7.44 4.04
N TRP A 107 -1.12 -8.65 4.02
CA TRP A 107 0.09 -8.97 3.28
C TRP A 107 -0.29 -9.38 1.87
N ILE A 108 -0.07 -8.47 0.93
CA ILE A 108 -0.52 -8.53 -0.46
C ILE A 108 0.67 -8.20 -1.35
N ASN A 109 0.84 -8.97 -2.43
CA ASN A 109 2.06 -8.94 -3.26
C ASN A 109 3.32 -9.03 -2.35
N ASP A 110 4.29 -8.13 -2.53
CA ASP A 110 5.51 -8.03 -1.74
C ASP A 110 5.43 -6.96 -0.63
N GLY A 111 4.22 -6.42 -0.39
CA GLY A 111 4.00 -5.33 0.54
C GLY A 111 3.05 -5.67 1.70
N CYS A 112 2.84 -4.66 2.53
CA CYS A 112 2.06 -4.72 3.75
C CYS A 112 1.05 -3.57 3.76
N MET A 113 -0.16 -3.82 3.25
CA MET A 113 -1.24 -2.85 3.30
C MET A 113 -1.74 -2.70 4.75
N CYS A 114 -1.44 -1.57 5.37
CA CYS A 114 -1.88 -1.22 6.71
C CYS A 114 -2.16 0.29 6.80
N SER A 115 -2.62 0.76 7.96
CA SER A 115 -2.88 2.18 8.17
C SER A 115 -1.70 3.08 7.83
N ASN A 116 -0.49 2.68 8.25
CA ASN A 116 0.70 3.50 8.05
C ASN A 116 1.09 3.60 6.57
N THR A 117 1.03 2.50 5.81
CA THR A 117 1.39 2.53 4.38
C THR A 117 0.35 3.27 3.55
N LEU A 118 -0.94 3.12 3.85
CA LEU A 118 -2.00 3.88 3.18
C LEU A 118 -1.88 5.38 3.47
N LYS A 119 -1.60 5.74 4.74
CA LYS A 119 -1.35 7.12 5.12
C LYS A 119 -0.18 7.72 4.36
N ASN A 120 0.94 7.01 4.29
CA ASN A 120 2.13 7.46 3.54
C ASN A 120 1.84 7.70 2.06
N LEU A 121 0.96 6.89 1.44
CA LEU A 121 0.56 7.05 0.04
C LEU A 121 -0.36 8.25 -0.17
N ILE A 122 -1.43 8.34 0.63
CA ILE A 122 -2.45 9.39 0.47
C ILE A 122 -1.86 10.76 0.82
N GLU A 123 -1.11 10.86 1.91
CA GLU A 123 -0.48 12.10 2.37
C GLU A 123 0.84 12.42 1.64
N PHE A 124 1.24 11.63 0.65
CA PHE A 124 2.47 11.87 -0.11
C PHE A 124 2.48 13.27 -0.74
N LYS A 125 3.57 14.00 -0.54
CA LYS A 125 3.85 15.31 -1.12
C LYS A 125 5.25 15.29 -1.73
N SER A 126 5.41 15.96 -2.86
CA SER A 126 6.70 16.20 -3.49
C SER A 126 7.55 17.15 -2.64
N GLU A 127 8.85 16.95 -2.65
CA GLU A 127 9.86 17.83 -2.04
C GLU A 127 10.62 18.64 -3.09
N GLY A 128 10.31 18.46 -4.39
CA GLY A 128 10.85 19.27 -5.49
C GLY A 128 12.04 18.64 -6.20
N ASP A 129 12.38 17.39 -5.89
CA ASP A 129 13.34 16.57 -6.64
C ASP A 129 12.56 15.46 -7.35
N GLU A 130 12.34 15.64 -8.65
CA GLU A 130 11.52 14.75 -9.48
C GLU A 130 11.98 13.28 -9.38
N GLN A 131 13.29 13.03 -9.42
CA GLN A 131 13.82 11.69 -9.42
C GLN A 131 13.66 11.03 -8.04
N LEU A 132 13.97 11.78 -6.98
CA LEU A 132 13.83 11.28 -5.62
C LEU A 132 12.37 11.08 -5.24
N ASP A 133 11.49 12.01 -5.61
CA ASP A 133 10.06 11.94 -5.34
C ASP A 133 9.39 10.80 -6.09
N GLY A 134 9.77 10.58 -7.36
CA GLY A 134 9.29 9.44 -8.16
C GLY A 134 9.68 8.12 -7.50
N TYR A 135 10.93 8.00 -7.05
CA TYR A 135 11.40 6.81 -6.33
C TYR A 135 10.65 6.61 -4.99
N ARG A 136 10.43 7.69 -4.22
CA ARG A 136 9.70 7.62 -2.95
C ARG A 136 8.24 7.21 -3.14
N LEU A 137 7.57 7.73 -4.16
CA LEU A 137 6.20 7.36 -4.48
C LEU A 137 6.11 5.89 -4.91
N ALA A 138 7.00 5.46 -5.81
CA ALA A 138 7.06 4.05 -6.24
C ALA A 138 7.30 3.12 -5.05
N ARG A 139 8.23 3.48 -4.17
CA ARG A 139 8.50 2.75 -2.94
C ARG A 139 7.28 2.68 -2.02
N ALA A 140 6.53 3.78 -1.88
CA ALA A 140 5.31 3.80 -1.07
C ALA A 140 4.25 2.83 -1.60
N PHE A 141 4.10 2.71 -2.93
CA PHE A 141 3.19 1.73 -3.55
C PHE A 141 3.62 0.29 -3.28
N VAL A 142 4.91 -0.01 -3.46
CA VAL A 142 5.48 -1.32 -3.16
C VAL A 142 5.31 -1.68 -1.69
N GLU A 143 5.61 -0.75 -0.78
CA GLU A 143 5.44 -0.96 0.67
C GLU A 143 3.98 -1.21 1.05
N ALA A 144 3.02 -0.55 0.40
CA ALA A 144 1.60 -0.80 0.59
C ALA A 144 1.09 -2.09 -0.09
N GLY A 145 1.93 -2.75 -0.89
CA GLY A 145 1.55 -3.97 -1.63
C GLY A 145 0.64 -3.69 -2.82
N ILE A 146 0.65 -2.47 -3.36
CA ILE A 146 -0.20 -2.04 -4.46
C ILE A 146 0.61 -2.03 -5.75
N LYS A 147 0.20 -2.84 -6.73
CA LYS A 147 0.74 -2.72 -8.08
C LYS A 147 0.07 -1.55 -8.78
N VAL A 148 0.82 -0.84 -9.61
CA VAL A 148 0.32 0.31 -10.37
C VAL A 148 0.69 0.13 -11.82
N PRO A 149 -0.27 0.22 -12.77
CA PRO A 149 0.05 0.26 -14.19
C PRO A 149 0.95 1.45 -14.51
N GLN A 150 1.93 1.28 -15.39
CA GLN A 150 2.94 2.31 -15.68
C GLN A 150 2.30 3.64 -16.12
N GLU A 151 1.31 3.59 -17.00
CA GLU A 151 0.60 4.78 -17.49
C GLU A 151 -0.09 5.55 -16.34
N VAL A 152 -0.73 4.81 -15.42
CA VAL A 152 -1.38 5.39 -14.22
C VAL A 152 -0.35 5.99 -13.28
N PHE A 153 0.78 5.32 -13.08
CA PHE A 153 1.86 5.82 -12.23
C PHE A 153 2.42 7.15 -12.74
N VAL A 154 2.75 7.21 -14.03
CA VAL A 154 3.31 8.42 -14.67
C VAL A 154 2.32 9.59 -14.56
N GLY A 155 1.05 9.36 -14.91
CA GLY A 155 0.05 10.44 -14.83
C GLY A 155 -0.31 10.85 -13.41
N LEU A 156 -0.35 9.91 -12.45
CA LEU A 156 -0.53 10.22 -11.03
C LEU A 156 0.65 11.03 -10.48
N PHE A 157 1.88 10.63 -10.81
CA PHE A 157 3.08 11.36 -10.40
C PHE A 157 3.10 12.77 -10.98
N GLY A 158 2.74 12.93 -12.27
CA GLY A 158 2.59 14.23 -12.91
C GLY A 158 1.55 15.14 -12.23
N LYS A 159 0.54 14.59 -11.57
CA LYS A 159 -0.43 15.37 -10.76
C LYS A 159 0.08 15.77 -9.38
N ILE A 160 1.04 15.02 -8.84
CA ILE A 160 1.63 15.30 -7.52
C ILE A 160 2.75 16.33 -7.64
N TYR A 161 3.46 16.32 -8.77
CA TYR A 161 4.62 17.16 -9.00
C TYR A 161 4.28 18.55 -9.56
N LYS A 162 3.12 18.70 -10.22
CA LYS A 162 2.57 20.00 -10.66
C LYS A 162 1.99 20.77 -9.48
#